data_AF-A0A3C1MWK3-F1
#
_entry.id   AF-A0A3C1MWK3-F1
#
_cell.length_a   1.000
_cell.length_b   1.000
_cell.length_c   1.000
_cell.angle_alpha   90.00
_cell.angle_beta   90.00
_cell.angle_gamma   90.00
#
_symmetry.space_group_name_H-M   'P 1'
#
loop_
_entity.id
_entity.type
_entity.pdbx_description
1 polymer ?
#
loop_
_entity_poly.entity_id
_entity_poly.type
_entity_poly.pdbx_seq_one_letter_code
_entity_poly.pdbx_strand_id
1 'polypeptide(L)'
;MTPQAFIAKWHGNALTEKAGAQVHFEDLCALLGVEPPRVEGEYQYERGLIKKSSASQDWADYMPEILDTEILKRLLALNLDRARLEI
;
A
#
# COMPACT_ATOMS: atom_id res chain seq x y z
N MET A 1 19.35 3.44 13.07
CA MET A 1 19.23 4.92 13.19
C MET A 1 18.62 5.27 14.54
N THR A 2 18.88 6.46 15.11
CA THR A 2 18.20 6.93 16.33
C THR A 2 16.92 7.71 15.99
N PRO A 3 15.93 7.79 16.90
CA PRO A 3 14.72 8.59 16.67
C PRO A 3 15.03 10.05 16.35
N GLN A 4 15.99 10.66 17.05
CA GLN A 4 16.39 12.05 16.85
C GLN A 4 17.00 12.29 15.48
N ALA A 5 17.85 11.37 15.00
CA ALA A 5 18.44 11.47 13.66
C ALA A 5 17.38 11.31 12.56
N PHE A 6 16.41 10.42 12.76
CA PHE A 6 15.28 10.25 11.82
C PHE A 6 14.47 11.54 11.70
N ILE A 7 14.06 12.12 12.84
CA ILE A 7 13.28 13.38 12.84
C ILE A 7 14.09 14.51 12.22
N ALA A 8 15.36 14.67 12.58
CA ALA A 8 16.21 15.73 12.03
C ALA A 8 16.37 15.63 10.51
N LYS A 9 16.42 14.41 9.95
CA LYS A 9 16.56 14.18 8.51
C LYS A 9 15.26 14.41 7.74
N TRP A 10 14.12 14.00 8.28
CA TRP A 10 12.84 13.98 7.56
C TRP A 10 11.92 15.15 7.85
N HIS A 11 12.13 15.87 8.97
CA HIS A 11 11.34 17.04 9.29
C HIS A 11 11.64 18.21 8.34
N GLY A 12 10.63 18.65 7.57
CA GLY A 12 10.77 19.76 6.63
C GLY A 12 11.67 19.48 5.43
N ASN A 13 11.91 18.19 5.13
CA ASN A 13 12.69 17.79 3.97
C ASN A 13 12.03 18.23 2.64
N ALA A 14 12.85 18.65 1.67
CA ALA A 14 12.41 19.20 0.38
C ALA A 14 12.18 18.16 -0.73
N LEU A 15 12.43 16.87 -0.47
CA LEU A 15 12.17 15.82 -1.45
C LEU A 15 10.67 15.68 -1.71
N THR A 16 10.32 15.39 -2.97
CA THR A 16 8.97 14.96 -3.31
C THR A 16 8.67 13.59 -2.71
N GLU A 17 7.39 13.25 -2.58
CA GLU A 17 6.95 11.97 -2.03
C GLU A 17 7.66 10.78 -2.72
N LYS A 18 7.63 10.77 -4.07
CA LYS A 18 8.29 9.72 -4.87
C LYS A 18 9.80 9.68 -4.66
N ALA A 19 10.46 10.84 -4.56
CA ALA A 19 11.91 10.89 -4.42
C ALA A 19 12.38 10.48 -3.00
N GLY A 20 11.57 10.74 -1.98
CA GLY A 20 11.90 10.43 -0.58
C GLY A 20 11.49 9.03 -0.12
N ALA A 21 10.50 8.40 -0.76
CA ALA A 21 9.82 7.21 -0.23
C ALA A 21 10.77 6.06 0.15
N GLN A 22 11.59 5.57 -0.77
CA GLN A 22 12.45 4.40 -0.51
C GLN A 22 13.46 4.67 0.61
N VAL A 23 14.18 5.78 0.54
CA VAL A 23 15.19 6.14 1.55
C VAL A 23 14.54 6.40 2.91
N HIS A 24 13.35 7.01 2.96
CA HIS A 24 12.58 7.20 4.19
C HIS A 24 12.21 5.87 4.85
N PHE A 25 11.75 4.90 4.07
CA PHE A 25 11.45 3.58 4.60
C PHE A 25 12.69 2.80 5.02
N GLU A 26 13.80 2.88 4.29
CA GLU A 26 15.08 2.26 4.73
C GLU A 26 15.50 2.78 6.11
N ASP A 27 15.42 4.09 6.27
CA ASP A 27 15.69 4.80 7.51
C ASP A 27 14.77 4.39 8.66
N LEU A 28 13.48 4.18 8.36
CA LEU A 28 12.49 3.71 9.32
C LEU A 28 12.76 2.26 9.73
N CYS A 29 13.09 1.38 8.78
CA CYS A 29 13.49 0.00 9.06
C CYS A 29 14.72 -0.03 9.99
N ALA A 30 15.72 0.82 9.70
CA ALA A 30 16.91 0.95 10.54
C ALA A 30 16.62 1.55 11.92
N LEU A 31 15.56 2.33 12.09
CA LEU A 31 15.10 2.83 13.40
C LEU A 31 14.40 1.74 14.21
N LEU A 32 13.59 0.92 13.55
CA LEU A 32 12.82 -0.17 14.18
C LEU A 32 13.63 -1.45 14.37
N GLY A 33 14.83 -1.55 13.78
CA GLY A 33 15.65 -2.76 13.83
C GLY A 33 15.11 -3.92 13.00
N VAL A 34 14.32 -3.61 11.96
CA VAL A 34 13.77 -4.60 11.03
C VAL A 34 14.55 -4.57 9.71
N GLU A 35 14.58 -5.69 9.01
CA GLU A 35 15.21 -5.77 7.69
C GLU A 35 14.41 -4.92 6.67
N PRO A 36 15.07 -4.17 5.77
CA PRO A 36 14.36 -3.44 4.72
C PRO A 36 13.84 -4.38 3.63
N PRO A 37 12.72 -4.03 2.96
CA PRO A 37 12.15 -4.83 1.88
C PRO A 37 13.01 -4.79 0.61
N ARG A 38 14.06 -5.63 0.59
CA ARG A 38 14.98 -5.81 -0.54
C ARG A 38 14.92 -7.22 -1.15
N VAL A 39 14.04 -8.10 -0.68
CA VAL A 39 13.89 -9.46 -1.21
C VAL A 39 12.92 -9.43 -2.36
N GLU A 40 13.44 -9.48 -3.59
CA GLU A 40 12.64 -9.46 -4.81
C GLU A 40 11.61 -10.61 -4.81
N GLY A 41 10.37 -10.29 -5.15
CA GLY A 41 9.30 -11.29 -5.20
C GLY A 41 8.73 -11.73 -3.84
N GLU A 42 9.33 -11.35 -2.71
CA GLU A 42 8.83 -11.67 -1.37
C GLU A 42 8.50 -10.41 -0.58
N TYR A 43 9.53 -9.65 -0.19
CA TYR A 43 9.42 -8.43 0.61
C TYR A 43 10.20 -7.31 -0.09
N GLN A 44 9.53 -6.57 -0.98
CA GLN A 44 10.11 -5.52 -1.82
C GLN A 44 9.24 -4.28 -1.88
N TYR A 45 9.85 -3.10 -2.07
CA TYR A 45 9.16 -1.80 -2.12
C TYR A 45 8.09 -1.72 -3.22
N GLU A 46 8.50 -1.96 -4.46
CA GLU A 46 7.64 -1.83 -5.62
C GLU A 46 7.58 -3.19 -6.32
N ARG A 47 6.67 -4.05 -5.85
CA ARG A 47 6.24 -5.18 -6.66
C ARG A 47 5.42 -4.60 -7.80
N GLY A 48 6.06 -4.38 -8.94
CA GLY A 48 5.35 -4.02 -10.16
C GLY A 48 4.11 -4.91 -10.26
N LEU A 49 2.93 -4.29 -10.35
CA LEU A 49 1.75 -5.04 -10.72
C LEU A 49 2.08 -5.62 -12.08
N ILE A 50 2.36 -6.93 -12.13
CA ILE A 50 2.26 -7.64 -13.40
C ILE A 50 0.84 -7.32 -13.81
N LYS A 51 0.71 -6.52 -14.88
CA LYS A 51 -0.57 -6.23 -15.50
C LYS A 51 -1.03 -7.59 -16.00
N LYS A 52 -1.68 -8.37 -15.13
CA LYS A 52 -2.46 -9.51 -15.53
C LYS A 52 -3.53 -8.89 -16.40
N SER A 53 -3.30 -8.94 -17.71
CA SER A 53 -4.39 -8.96 -18.67
C SER A 53 -5.37 -10.02 -18.15
N SER A 54 -6.47 -9.54 -17.56
CA SER A 54 -7.55 -10.30 -16.92
C SER A 54 -7.15 -11.26 -15.77
N ALA A 55 -8.08 -11.49 -14.85
CA ALA A 55 -8.01 -12.53 -13.82
C ALA A 55 -6.95 -12.33 -12.71
N SER A 56 -7.24 -11.36 -11.84
CA SER A 56 -7.21 -11.68 -10.41
C SER A 56 -8.17 -12.85 -10.19
N GLN A 57 -7.65 -14.02 -9.84
CA GLN A 57 -8.46 -15.23 -9.71
C GLN A 57 -9.27 -15.27 -8.40
N ASP A 58 -9.30 -14.17 -7.63
CA ASP A 58 -10.08 -14.01 -6.39
C ASP A 58 -10.95 -12.73 -6.35
N TRP A 59 -11.02 -11.99 -7.46
CA TRP A 59 -12.27 -11.29 -7.77
C TRP A 59 -12.87 -12.10 -8.91
N ALA A 60 -13.99 -12.79 -8.72
CA ALA A 60 -14.66 -13.39 -9.87
C ALA A 60 -15.49 -12.34 -10.65
N ASP A 61 -15.81 -11.21 -10.00
CA ASP A 61 -16.88 -10.31 -10.45
C ASP A 61 -16.43 -8.92 -10.94
N TYR A 62 -15.13 -8.60 -10.91
CA TYR A 62 -14.61 -7.31 -11.39
C TYR A 62 -14.39 -7.34 -12.91
N MET A 63 -15.47 -7.29 -13.66
CA MET A 63 -15.36 -6.98 -15.09
C MET A 63 -14.83 -5.54 -15.23
N PRO A 64 -13.71 -5.29 -15.93
CA PRO A 64 -13.16 -3.93 -16.12
C PRO A 64 -14.10 -2.98 -16.89
N GLU A 65 -15.24 -3.49 -17.37
CA GLU A 65 -16.33 -2.75 -17.99
C GLU A 65 -17.37 -2.22 -16.97
N ILE A 66 -17.21 -2.53 -15.68
CA ILE A 66 -18.07 -2.01 -14.61
C ILE A 66 -17.66 -0.58 -14.31
N LEU A 67 -18.59 0.36 -14.51
CA LEU A 67 -18.40 1.77 -14.18
C LEU A 67 -18.09 1.95 -12.68
N ASP A 68 -17.21 2.88 -12.33
CA ASP A 68 -16.81 3.18 -10.95
C ASP A 68 -18.00 3.31 -9.98
N THR A 69 -19.14 3.84 -10.46
CA THR A 69 -20.36 3.98 -9.66
C THR A 69 -20.91 2.65 -9.16
N GLU A 70 -20.81 1.59 -9.95
CA GLU A 70 -21.31 0.25 -9.60
C GLU A 70 -20.36 -0.44 -8.60
N ILE A 71 -19.06 -0.18 -8.70
CA ILE A 71 -18.07 -0.62 -7.71
C ILE A 71 -18.39 0.03 -6.35
N LEU A 72 -18.62 1.34 -6.34
CA LEU A 72 -18.93 2.08 -5.12
C LEU A 72 -20.23 1.61 -4.46
N LYS A 73 -21.27 1.31 -5.25
CA LYS A 73 -22.53 0.73 -4.72
C LYS A 73 -22.32 -0.63 -4.06
N ARG A 74 -21.52 -1.51 -4.67
CA ARG A 74 -21.20 -2.84 -4.11
C ARG A 74 -20.40 -2.73 -2.81
N LEU A 75 -19.41 -1.85 -2.76
CA LEU A 75 -18.62 -1.60 -1.56
C LEU A 75 -19.47 -1.05 -0.41
N LEU A 76 -20.40 -0.13 -0.72
CA LEU A 76 -21.33 0.39 0.27
C LEU A 76 -22.22 -0.72 0.85
N ALA A 77 -22.79 -1.59 0.01
CA ALA A 77 -23.60 -2.72 0.46
C ALA A 77 -22.82 -3.66 1.39
N LEU A 78 -21.58 -4.02 1.03
CA LEU A 78 -20.72 -4.87 1.85
C LEU A 78 -20.39 -4.24 3.21
N ASN A 79 -20.14 -2.93 3.25
CA ASN A 79 -19.86 -2.24 4.50
C ASN A 79 -21.10 -2.18 5.41
N LEU A 80 -22.30 -2.02 4.84
CA LEU A 80 -23.55 -2.06 5.60
C LEU A 80 -23.84 -3.46 6.15
N ASP A 81 -23.57 -4.51 5.38
CA ASP A 81 -23.73 -5.89 5.85
C ASP A 81 -22.74 -6.25 6.96
N ARG A 82 -21.48 -5.83 6.83
CA ARG A 82 -20.47 -6.00 7.89
C ARG A 82 -20.88 -5.27 9.17
N ALA A 83 -21.33 -4.01 9.05
CA ALA A 83 -21.82 -3.23 10.19
C ALA A 83 -23.06 -3.86 10.86
N ARG A 84 -23.85 -4.66 10.14
CA ARG A 84 -24.98 -5.42 10.70
C ARG A 84 -24.57 -6.69 11.43
N LEU A 85 -23.42 -7.28 11.08
CA LEU A 85 -22.92 -8.52 11.68
C LEU A 85 -22.07 -8.27 12.95
N GLU A 86 -21.72 -7.02 13.24
CA GLU A 86 -20.99 -6.61 14.45
C GLU A 86 -21.92 -6.26 15.64
N ILE A 87 -23.12 -6.88 15.73
CA ILE A 87 -24.07 -6.77 16.86
C ILE A 87 -24.30 -8.15 17.49
#